data_AF-A0A7S1UH94-F1
#
_entry.id   AF-A0A7S1UH94-F1
#
_cell.length_a   1.000
_cell.length_b   1.000
_cell.length_c   1.000
_cell.angle_alpha   90.00
_cell.angle_beta   90.00
_cell.angle_gamma   90.00
#
_symmetry.space_group_name_H-M   'P 1'
#
loop_
_entity.id
_entity.type
_entity.pdbx_description
1 polymer ?
#
loop_
_entity_poly.entity_id
_entity_poly.type
_entity_poly.pdbx_seq_one_letter_code
_entity_poly.pdbx_strand_id
1 'polypeptide(L)'
;LALALASAHHAYADAFGGREAAVVVFVVQGLETNVNDQRLVELELAEAYDVPVVRATLAELRQRLRLVEPEDGGAGRPKLVLLPPGAPVEDAATFAEARGAGELHGAREVSVVYYRAGYGPEDYEQDLEGALGADVEQRCWEARRVMERSRAVQCPSVAYQLAGTKKVQQALAAPGGVERFCGAAEAAALRE
;
A
#
# COMPACT_ATOMS: atom_id res chain seq x y z
N LEU A 1 1.34 -2.01 16.80
CA LEU A 1 1.35 -1.82 15.33
C LEU A 1 0.05 -1.20 14.84
N ALA A 2 -1.11 -1.74 15.20
CA ALA A 2 -2.40 -1.20 14.77
C ALA A 2 -2.56 0.29 15.10
N LEU A 3 -2.15 0.74 16.29
CA LEU A 3 -2.12 2.18 16.65
C LEU A 3 -1.41 3.06 15.61
N ALA A 4 -0.27 2.62 15.07
CA ALA A 4 0.48 3.39 14.09
C ALA A 4 -0.23 3.43 12.73
N LEU A 5 -0.83 2.30 12.30
CA LEU A 5 -1.64 2.24 11.08
C LEU A 5 -2.91 3.08 11.21
N ALA A 6 -3.59 3.05 12.35
CA ALA A 6 -4.74 3.88 12.65
C ALA A 6 -4.36 5.38 12.68
N SER A 7 -3.24 5.72 13.30
CA SER A 7 -2.72 7.10 13.30
C SER A 7 -2.44 7.60 11.88
N ALA A 8 -1.83 6.76 11.03
CA ALA A 8 -1.58 7.10 9.63
C ALA A 8 -2.89 7.26 8.84
N HIS A 9 -3.87 6.38 9.07
CA HIS A 9 -5.20 6.45 8.47
C HIS A 9 -5.93 7.76 8.85
N HIS A 10 -5.95 8.11 10.14
CA HIS A 10 -6.57 9.34 10.61
C HIS A 10 -5.84 10.59 10.09
N ALA A 11 -4.50 10.61 10.11
CA ALA A 11 -3.73 11.71 9.55
C ALA A 11 -3.98 11.90 8.04
N TYR A 12 -4.12 10.80 7.30
CA TYR A 12 -4.52 10.84 5.89
C TYR A 12 -5.91 11.46 5.72
N ALA A 13 -6.89 11.01 6.51
CA ALA A 13 -8.25 11.50 6.41
C ALA A 13 -8.39 12.97 6.84
N ASP A 14 -7.60 13.43 7.82
CA ASP A 14 -7.54 14.83 8.24
C ASP A 14 -6.91 15.71 7.16
N ALA A 15 -5.89 15.21 6.45
CA ALA A 15 -5.21 15.94 5.38
C ALA A 15 -6.03 16.05 4.09
N PHE A 16 -6.85 15.04 3.77
CA PHE A 16 -7.49 14.93 2.44
C PHE A 16 -9.01 14.79 2.45
N GLY A 17 -9.64 14.74 3.62
CA GLY A 17 -11.07 14.49 3.81
C GLY A 17 -11.46 13.01 3.60
N GLY A 18 -12.72 12.67 3.92
CA GLY A 18 -13.31 11.37 3.57
C GLY A 18 -13.15 10.24 4.58
N ARG A 19 -13.10 10.53 5.90
CA ARG A 19 -13.00 9.53 6.99
C ARG A 19 -13.94 8.33 6.80
N GLU A 20 -15.17 8.55 6.39
CA GLU A 20 -16.19 7.47 6.32
C GLU A 20 -16.03 6.50 5.13
N ALA A 21 -15.15 6.80 4.16
CA ALA A 21 -15.01 5.99 2.95
C ALA A 21 -13.60 5.46 2.70
N ALA A 22 -12.63 5.79 3.57
CA ALA A 22 -11.24 5.40 3.39
C ALA A 22 -10.93 4.05 4.07
N VAL A 23 -10.07 3.24 3.47
CA VAL A 23 -9.66 1.92 3.98
C VAL A 23 -8.14 1.78 4.08
N VAL A 24 -7.71 0.81 4.88
CA VAL A 24 -6.33 0.31 4.88
C VAL A 24 -6.27 -0.96 4.04
N VAL A 25 -5.35 -1.02 3.09
CA VAL A 25 -5.11 -2.22 2.26
C VAL A 25 -3.91 -2.99 2.82
N PHE A 26 -4.11 -4.26 3.13
CA PHE A 26 -3.06 -5.21 3.47
C PHE A 26 -2.70 -5.98 2.19
N VAL A 27 -1.50 -5.73 1.67
CA VAL A 27 -0.94 -6.48 0.54
C VAL A 27 -0.38 -7.78 1.09
N VAL A 28 -0.96 -8.92 0.76
CA VAL A 28 -0.63 -10.22 1.36
C VAL A 28 -0.18 -11.22 0.31
N GLN A 29 0.53 -12.26 0.75
CA GLN A 29 0.85 -13.41 -0.10
C GLN A 29 -0.40 -14.25 -0.32
N GLY A 30 -0.48 -14.92 -1.46
CA GLY A 30 -1.60 -15.81 -1.80
C GLY A 30 -1.71 -17.05 -0.91
N LEU A 31 -0.56 -17.63 -0.53
CA LEU A 31 -0.45 -18.74 0.43
C LEU A 31 0.28 -18.26 1.69
N GLU A 32 -0.42 -17.50 2.53
CA GLU A 32 0.14 -16.92 3.76
C GLU A 32 0.04 -17.90 4.93
N THR A 33 1.19 -18.41 5.41
CA THR A 33 1.24 -19.30 6.58
C THR A 33 1.22 -18.52 7.90
N ASN A 34 1.63 -17.25 7.91
CA ASN A 34 1.59 -16.38 9.08
C ASN A 34 0.36 -15.46 9.11
N VAL A 35 -0.80 -16.02 8.80
CA VAL A 35 -2.07 -15.28 8.74
C VAL A 35 -2.55 -14.85 10.14
N ASN A 36 -2.27 -15.63 11.18
CA ASN A 36 -2.77 -15.36 12.54
C ASN A 36 -2.21 -14.06 13.11
N ASP A 37 -0.89 -13.82 12.95
CA ASP A 37 -0.27 -12.56 13.37
C ASP A 37 -0.87 -11.35 12.65
N GLN A 38 -1.27 -11.53 11.38
CA GLN A 38 -1.86 -10.45 10.59
C GLN A 38 -3.32 -10.18 10.96
N ARG A 39 -4.09 -11.24 11.24
CA ARG A 39 -5.51 -11.13 11.62
C ARG A 39 -5.68 -10.42 12.96
N LEU A 40 -4.76 -10.61 13.90
CA LEU A 40 -4.79 -9.85 15.16
C LEU A 40 -4.70 -8.33 14.93
N VAL A 41 -3.84 -7.90 14.00
CA VAL A 41 -3.70 -6.46 13.67
C VAL A 41 -4.96 -5.94 12.97
N GLU A 42 -5.58 -6.74 12.11
CA GLU A 42 -6.84 -6.40 11.45
C GLU A 42 -8.00 -6.27 12.45
N LEU A 43 -8.13 -7.22 13.36
CA LEU A 43 -9.13 -7.19 14.43
C LEU A 43 -8.92 -5.98 15.32
N GLU A 44 -7.69 -5.69 15.73
CA GLU A 44 -7.38 -4.51 16.54
C GLU A 44 -7.73 -3.21 15.80
N LEU A 45 -7.44 -3.11 14.48
CA LEU A 45 -7.82 -1.95 13.66
C LEU A 45 -9.33 -1.75 13.60
N ALA A 46 -10.10 -2.84 13.44
CA ALA A 46 -11.55 -2.76 13.37
C ALA A 46 -12.19 -2.47 14.75
N GLU A 47 -11.80 -3.20 15.78
CA GLU A 47 -12.47 -3.15 17.10
C GLU A 47 -12.05 -1.93 17.93
N ALA A 48 -10.77 -1.56 17.92
CA ALA A 48 -10.25 -0.50 18.78
C ALA A 48 -10.20 0.87 18.09
N TYR A 49 -10.12 0.90 16.76
CA TYR A 49 -9.91 2.15 16.00
C TYR A 49 -10.95 2.44 14.93
N ASP A 50 -11.92 1.54 14.70
CA ASP A 50 -12.96 1.66 13.66
C ASP A 50 -12.36 1.89 12.25
N VAL A 51 -11.23 1.23 11.97
CA VAL A 51 -10.51 1.36 10.70
C VAL A 51 -10.79 0.14 9.81
N PRO A 52 -11.51 0.30 8.68
CA PRO A 52 -11.81 -0.81 7.77
C PRO A 52 -10.55 -1.28 7.02
N VAL A 53 -10.39 -2.60 6.94
CA VAL A 53 -9.24 -3.25 6.29
C VAL A 53 -9.71 -4.07 5.08
N VAL A 54 -8.89 -4.07 4.01
CA VAL A 54 -9.02 -4.99 2.88
C VAL A 54 -7.74 -5.78 2.73
N ARG A 55 -7.85 -7.11 2.66
CA ARG A 55 -6.73 -8.00 2.37
C ARG A 55 -6.82 -8.46 0.93
N ALA A 56 -5.74 -8.32 0.17
CA ALA A 56 -5.66 -8.77 -1.21
C ALA A 56 -4.20 -8.96 -1.64
N THR A 57 -3.99 -9.83 -2.62
CA THR A 57 -2.70 -10.01 -3.27
C THR A 57 -2.41 -8.88 -4.26
N LEU A 58 -1.15 -8.76 -4.71
CA LEU A 58 -0.78 -7.78 -5.74
C LEU A 58 -1.60 -7.96 -7.03
N ALA A 59 -1.81 -9.20 -7.46
CA ALA A 59 -2.56 -9.51 -8.68
C ALA A 59 -4.05 -9.10 -8.57
N GLU A 60 -4.70 -9.43 -7.46
CA GLU A 60 -6.10 -9.02 -7.19
C GLU A 60 -6.24 -7.50 -7.10
N LEU A 61 -5.27 -6.83 -6.46
CA LEU A 61 -5.26 -5.38 -6.33
C LEU A 61 -5.14 -4.70 -7.68
N ARG A 62 -4.36 -5.24 -8.62
CA ARG A 62 -4.22 -4.62 -9.94
C ARG A 62 -5.56 -4.51 -10.67
N GLN A 63 -6.44 -5.50 -10.52
CA GLN A 63 -7.75 -5.51 -11.15
C GLN A 63 -8.65 -4.41 -10.58
N ARG A 64 -8.51 -4.10 -9.29
CA ARG A 64 -9.45 -3.26 -8.53
C ARG A 64 -8.95 -1.85 -8.22
N LEU A 65 -7.65 -1.60 -8.28
CA LEU A 65 -7.08 -0.29 -7.97
C LEU A 65 -7.11 0.64 -9.17
N ARG A 66 -7.55 1.89 -8.95
CA ARG A 66 -7.53 2.96 -9.95
C ARG A 66 -6.94 4.23 -9.33
N LEU A 67 -6.19 4.99 -10.13
CA LEU A 67 -5.72 6.32 -9.75
C LEU A 67 -6.72 7.36 -10.21
N VAL A 68 -7.04 8.28 -9.31
CA VAL A 68 -7.88 9.45 -9.59
C VAL A 68 -7.05 10.70 -9.39
N GLU A 69 -6.80 11.41 -10.48
CA GLU A 69 -6.09 12.69 -10.42
C GLU A 69 -6.88 13.76 -9.63
N PRO A 70 -6.20 14.72 -8.99
CA PRO A 70 -6.87 15.81 -8.28
C PRO A 70 -7.74 16.66 -9.22
N GLU A 71 -8.97 16.99 -8.80
CA GLU A 71 -9.93 17.75 -9.61
C GLU A 71 -9.46 19.19 -9.89
N ASP A 72 -8.71 19.79 -8.96
CA ASP A 72 -8.24 21.17 -9.07
C ASP A 72 -7.02 21.34 -10.00
N GLY A 73 -6.54 20.27 -10.67
CA GLY A 73 -5.33 20.31 -11.48
C GLY A 73 -4.04 20.60 -10.68
N GLY A 74 -4.12 20.54 -9.35
CA GLY A 74 -2.99 20.77 -8.46
C GLY A 74 -1.91 19.68 -8.59
N ALA A 75 -0.66 20.03 -8.30
CA ALA A 75 0.52 19.16 -8.39
C ALA A 75 0.57 18.01 -7.35
N GLY A 76 -0.57 17.66 -6.74
CA GLY A 76 -0.67 16.61 -5.72
C GLY A 76 -0.63 15.20 -6.32
N ARG A 77 -0.23 14.23 -5.52
CA ARG A 77 -0.31 12.81 -5.92
C ARG A 77 -1.76 12.37 -6.07
N PRO A 78 -2.08 11.47 -7.03
CA PRO A 78 -3.44 11.01 -7.26
C PRO A 78 -3.99 10.20 -6.08
N LYS A 79 -5.31 10.24 -5.90
CA LYS A 79 -6.04 9.37 -4.96
C LYS A 79 -5.95 7.92 -5.44
N LEU A 80 -5.80 6.99 -4.52
CA LEU A 80 -5.94 5.57 -4.80
C LEU A 80 -7.35 5.13 -4.47
N VAL A 81 -8.09 4.63 -5.46
CA VAL A 81 -9.45 4.15 -5.30
C VAL A 81 -9.47 2.65 -5.48
N LEU A 82 -10.07 1.95 -4.51
CA LEU A 82 -10.34 0.52 -4.55
C LEU A 82 -11.78 0.30 -4.98
N LEU A 83 -11.93 -0.37 -6.12
CA LEU A 83 -13.22 -0.77 -6.66
C LEU A 83 -13.83 -1.94 -5.87
N PRO A 84 -15.18 -2.00 -5.75
CA PRO A 84 -15.85 -3.18 -5.21
C PRO A 84 -15.59 -4.40 -6.11
N PRO A 85 -15.67 -5.62 -5.56
CA PRO A 85 -15.60 -6.83 -6.38
C PRO A 85 -16.69 -6.82 -7.47
N GLY A 86 -16.34 -7.23 -8.69
CA GLY A 86 -17.29 -7.32 -9.81
C GLY A 86 -17.65 -6.00 -10.49
N ALA A 87 -16.98 -4.89 -10.15
CA ALA A 87 -17.14 -3.64 -10.90
C ALA A 87 -16.79 -3.85 -12.39
N PRO A 88 -17.62 -3.38 -13.35
CA PRO A 88 -17.43 -3.60 -14.78
C PRO A 88 -16.36 -2.64 -15.36
N VAL A 89 -15.18 -2.62 -14.74
CA VAL A 89 -14.10 -1.69 -15.08
C VAL A 89 -12.88 -2.47 -15.51
N GLU A 90 -12.67 -2.56 -16.82
CA GLU A 90 -11.55 -3.29 -17.42
C GLU A 90 -10.34 -2.36 -17.65
N ASP A 91 -10.60 -1.10 -17.96
CA ASP A 91 -9.61 -0.13 -18.38
C ASP A 91 -9.88 1.30 -17.85
N ALA A 92 -9.14 2.28 -18.36
CA ALA A 92 -9.29 3.68 -17.98
C ALA A 92 -10.55 4.33 -18.55
N ALA A 93 -11.03 3.89 -19.72
CA ALA A 93 -12.20 4.45 -20.37
C ALA A 93 -13.49 4.03 -19.65
N THR A 94 -13.65 2.72 -19.44
CA THR A 94 -14.74 2.12 -18.65
C THR A 94 -14.76 2.66 -17.21
N PHE A 95 -13.60 2.94 -16.62
CA PHE A 95 -13.53 3.61 -15.31
C PHE A 95 -14.09 5.03 -15.34
N ALA A 96 -13.70 5.83 -16.34
CA ALA A 96 -14.16 7.21 -16.47
C ALA A 96 -15.68 7.27 -16.72
N GLU A 97 -16.19 6.37 -17.55
CA GLU A 97 -17.63 6.22 -17.81
C GLU A 97 -18.40 5.82 -16.54
N ALA A 98 -17.99 4.75 -15.87
CA ALA A 98 -18.63 4.29 -14.64
C ALA A 98 -18.58 5.35 -13.53
N ARG A 99 -17.49 6.12 -13.44
CA ARG A 99 -17.38 7.26 -12.52
C ARG A 99 -18.36 8.38 -12.89
N GLY A 100 -18.44 8.75 -14.17
CA GLY A 100 -19.33 9.80 -14.65
C GLY A 100 -20.82 9.45 -14.51
N ALA A 101 -21.15 8.17 -14.64
CA ALA A 101 -22.50 7.63 -14.43
C ALA A 101 -22.87 7.43 -12.95
N GLY A 102 -21.92 7.56 -12.01
CA GLY A 102 -22.15 7.31 -10.59
C GLY A 102 -22.24 5.82 -10.22
N GLU A 103 -21.84 4.92 -11.11
CA GLU A 103 -21.98 3.46 -10.97
C GLU A 103 -20.88 2.82 -10.11
N LEU A 104 -19.94 3.61 -9.59
CA LEU A 104 -18.89 3.16 -8.66
C LEU A 104 -19.40 3.04 -7.21
N HIS A 105 -20.62 2.56 -7.03
CA HIS A 105 -21.21 2.36 -5.70
C HIS A 105 -20.35 1.41 -4.86
N GLY A 106 -19.92 1.86 -3.67
CA GLY A 106 -19.06 1.08 -2.79
C GLY A 106 -17.57 1.10 -3.15
N ALA A 107 -17.14 1.93 -4.11
CA ALA A 107 -15.73 2.26 -4.27
C ALA A 107 -15.22 3.00 -3.03
N ARG A 108 -14.03 2.64 -2.58
CA ARG A 108 -13.43 3.18 -1.35
C ARG A 108 -12.08 3.79 -1.62
N GLU A 109 -11.76 4.88 -0.95
CA GLU A 109 -10.43 5.48 -1.03
C GLU A 109 -9.43 4.66 -0.21
N VAL A 110 -8.21 4.50 -0.67
CA VAL A 110 -7.16 3.81 0.09
C VAL A 110 -6.29 4.84 0.79
N SER A 111 -6.30 4.81 2.12
CA SER A 111 -5.55 5.72 2.99
C SER A 111 -4.13 5.23 3.27
N VAL A 112 -3.98 3.92 3.50
CA VAL A 112 -2.71 3.28 3.86
C VAL A 112 -2.59 1.98 3.07
N VAL A 113 -1.40 1.75 2.50
CA VAL A 113 -1.01 0.47 1.91
C VAL A 113 0.02 -0.16 2.84
N TYR A 114 -0.37 -1.25 3.50
CA TYR A 114 0.47 -2.01 4.41
C TYR A 114 0.95 -3.29 3.74
N TYR A 115 2.25 -3.41 3.51
CA TYR A 115 2.84 -4.53 2.81
C TYR A 115 3.18 -5.67 3.78
N ARG A 116 2.57 -6.82 3.54
CA ARG A 116 2.94 -8.14 4.07
C ARG A 116 3.43 -9.09 2.97
N ALA A 117 3.55 -8.58 1.74
CA ALA A 117 4.13 -9.21 0.57
C ALA A 117 4.82 -8.14 -0.30
N GLY A 118 5.55 -8.57 -1.33
CA GLY A 118 6.34 -7.72 -2.22
C GLY A 118 7.77 -7.50 -1.73
N TYR A 119 8.25 -8.37 -0.84
CA TYR A 119 9.61 -8.33 -0.27
C TYR A 119 10.58 -9.23 -1.05
N GLY A 120 10.09 -10.33 -1.61
CA GLY A 120 10.83 -11.23 -2.49
C GLY A 120 10.30 -11.20 -3.93
N PRO A 121 11.12 -11.57 -4.93
CA PRO A 121 10.67 -11.73 -6.32
C PRO A 121 9.50 -12.71 -6.46
N GLU A 122 9.47 -13.77 -5.63
CA GLU A 122 8.42 -14.77 -5.60
C GLU A 122 7.02 -14.20 -5.30
N ASP A 123 6.93 -13.04 -4.67
CA ASP A 123 5.66 -12.35 -4.39
C ASP A 123 5.04 -11.74 -5.65
N TYR A 124 5.82 -11.56 -6.72
CA TYR A 124 5.36 -11.02 -8.00
C TYR A 124 4.94 -12.13 -8.96
N GLU A 125 5.37 -13.37 -8.74
CA GLU A 125 5.12 -14.52 -9.61
C GLU A 125 3.93 -15.40 -9.14
N GLN A 126 3.16 -14.94 -8.14
CA GLN A 126 2.12 -15.75 -7.51
C GLN A 126 0.87 -15.94 -8.39
N ASP A 127 0.91 -16.96 -9.25
CA ASP A 127 -0.27 -17.50 -9.93
C ASP A 127 -0.93 -18.58 -9.07
N LEU A 128 -1.81 -18.17 -8.16
CA LEU A 128 -2.61 -19.11 -7.36
C LEU A 128 -3.52 -19.91 -8.31
N GLU A 129 -3.35 -21.23 -8.28
CA GLU A 129 -4.21 -22.20 -8.99
C GLU A 129 -4.23 -22.06 -10.54
N GLY A 130 -3.27 -21.34 -11.13
CA GLY A 130 -3.21 -21.15 -12.58
C GLY A 130 -4.28 -20.19 -13.13
N ALA A 131 -4.96 -19.45 -12.24
CA ALA A 131 -6.09 -18.60 -12.58
C ALA A 131 -5.67 -17.26 -13.20
N LEU A 132 -4.42 -16.83 -12.99
CA LEU A 132 -3.89 -15.53 -13.36
C LEU A 132 -2.95 -15.58 -14.57
N GLY A 133 -2.67 -16.74 -15.15
CA GLY A 133 -2.02 -16.84 -16.47
C GLY A 133 -0.65 -16.16 -16.59
N ALA A 134 -0.17 -16.04 -17.84
CA ALA A 134 1.21 -15.63 -18.14
C ALA A 134 1.57 -14.18 -17.79
N ASP A 135 0.62 -13.31 -17.48
CA ASP A 135 0.83 -11.89 -17.21
C ASP A 135 0.71 -11.50 -15.72
N VAL A 136 0.68 -12.48 -14.82
CA VAL A 136 0.64 -12.26 -13.36
C VAL A 136 1.76 -11.35 -12.85
N GLU A 137 3.00 -11.56 -13.32
CA GLU A 137 4.17 -10.79 -12.90
C GLU A 137 4.02 -9.31 -13.25
N GLN A 138 3.64 -9.04 -14.50
CA GLN A 138 3.39 -7.68 -14.98
C GLN A 138 2.28 -7.02 -14.16
N ARG A 139 1.19 -7.74 -13.87
CA ARG A 139 0.10 -7.22 -13.02
C ARG A 139 0.58 -6.87 -11.62
N CYS A 140 1.39 -7.72 -11.00
CA CYS A 140 1.93 -7.47 -9.66
C CYS A 140 2.81 -6.22 -9.62
N TRP A 141 3.69 -6.04 -10.61
CA TRP A 141 4.51 -4.84 -10.76
C TRP A 141 3.66 -3.58 -11.00
N GLU A 142 2.62 -3.68 -11.82
CA GLU A 142 1.70 -2.56 -12.05
C GLU A 142 0.91 -2.18 -10.81
N ALA A 143 0.44 -3.15 -10.02
CA ALA A 143 -0.20 -2.88 -8.73
C ALA A 143 0.75 -2.12 -7.81
N ARG A 144 1.99 -2.62 -7.65
CA ARG A 144 3.00 -1.96 -6.82
C ARG A 144 3.27 -0.52 -7.29
N ARG A 145 3.38 -0.32 -8.61
CA ARG A 145 3.60 1.00 -9.22
C ARG A 145 2.42 1.94 -8.96
N VAL A 146 1.18 1.48 -9.13
CA VAL A 146 -0.02 2.30 -8.89
C VAL A 146 -0.12 2.71 -7.42
N MET A 147 0.11 1.78 -6.49
CA MET A 147 0.10 2.07 -5.06
C MET A 147 1.16 3.11 -4.69
N GLU A 148 2.41 2.94 -5.14
CA GLU A 148 3.52 3.85 -4.83
C GLU A 148 3.34 5.26 -5.42
N ARG A 149 2.72 5.36 -6.61
CA ARG A 149 2.43 6.66 -7.25
C ARG A 149 1.32 7.43 -6.55
N SER A 150 0.47 6.75 -5.79
CA SER A 150 -0.66 7.38 -5.14
C SER A 150 -0.25 8.24 -3.94
N ARG A 151 -1.21 8.99 -3.41
CA ARG A 151 -1.07 9.73 -2.15
C ARG A 151 -1.26 8.86 -0.91
N ALA A 152 -1.67 7.60 -1.04
CA ALA A 152 -1.84 6.69 0.10
C ALA A 152 -0.52 6.54 0.87
N VAL A 153 -0.59 6.48 2.20
CA VAL A 153 0.59 6.26 3.04
C VAL A 153 1.12 4.86 2.80
N GLN A 154 2.38 4.75 2.38
CA GLN A 154 3.02 3.46 2.11
C GLN A 154 3.73 2.94 3.37
N CYS A 155 3.51 1.67 3.71
CA CYS A 155 4.13 1.01 4.85
C CYS A 155 4.68 -0.37 4.45
N PRO A 156 5.94 -0.44 3.95
CA PRO A 156 6.86 0.66 3.64
C PRO A 156 6.66 1.25 2.24
N SER A 157 7.18 2.46 2.01
CA SER A 157 7.42 2.98 0.64
C SER A 157 8.58 2.25 -0.03
N VAL A 158 8.72 2.39 -1.36
CA VAL A 158 9.88 1.82 -2.08
C VAL A 158 11.21 2.34 -1.51
N ALA A 159 11.28 3.63 -1.19
CA ALA A 159 12.49 4.22 -0.58
C ALA A 159 12.82 3.57 0.78
N TYR A 160 11.80 3.36 1.61
CA TYR A 160 11.97 2.77 2.93
C TYR A 160 12.33 1.27 2.86
N GLN A 161 11.75 0.54 1.89
CA GLN A 161 12.13 -0.85 1.61
C GLN A 161 13.60 -0.94 1.17
N LEU A 162 14.07 -0.04 0.28
CA LEU A 162 15.47 -0.02 -0.17
C LEU A 162 16.45 0.39 0.94
N ALA A 163 16.04 1.29 1.84
CA ALA A 163 16.85 1.69 2.99
C ALA A 163 17.14 0.52 3.94
N GLY A 164 16.26 -0.48 4.01
CA GLY A 164 16.45 -1.71 4.80
C GLY A 164 17.38 -2.76 4.19
N THR A 165 17.97 -2.50 3.01
CA THR A 165 18.82 -3.50 2.34
C THR A 165 20.17 -3.66 3.05
N LYS A 166 20.74 -4.88 2.97
CA LYS A 166 22.08 -5.17 3.50
C LYS A 166 23.17 -4.26 2.93
N LYS A 167 23.00 -3.79 1.69
CA LYS A 167 23.94 -2.86 1.06
C LYS A 167 23.91 -1.48 1.73
N VAL A 168 22.72 -0.97 2.06
CA VAL A 168 22.58 0.28 2.80
C VAL A 168 23.12 0.12 4.22
N GLN A 169 22.82 -0.99 4.90
CA GLN A 169 23.40 -1.31 6.21
C GLN A 169 24.94 -1.28 6.17
N GLN A 170 25.56 -1.93 5.17
CA GLN A 170 27.01 -1.90 4.98
C GLN A 170 27.55 -0.48 4.75
N ALA A 171 26.82 0.36 4.01
CA ALA A 171 27.22 1.74 3.75
C ALA A 171 27.13 2.61 5.00
N LEU A 172 26.09 2.45 5.82
CA LEU A 172 25.90 3.19 7.08
C LEU A 172 26.96 2.84 8.13
N ALA A 173 27.44 1.60 8.14
CA ALA A 173 28.51 1.14 9.04
C ALA A 173 29.89 1.73 8.73
N ALA A 174 30.10 2.35 7.56
CA ALA A 174 31.37 2.99 7.21
C ALA A 174 31.62 4.25 8.09
N PRO A 175 32.90 4.64 8.30
CA PRO A 175 33.23 5.92 8.93
C PRO A 175 32.53 7.09 8.23
N GLY A 176 31.81 7.92 8.99
CA GLY A 176 31.03 9.03 8.45
C GLY A 176 29.70 8.63 7.78
N GLY A 177 29.31 7.35 7.81
CA GLY A 177 28.06 6.87 7.21
C GLY A 177 26.82 7.39 7.92
N VAL A 178 26.67 7.06 9.21
CA VAL A 178 25.53 7.48 10.05
C VAL A 178 25.56 8.96 10.42
N GLU A 179 26.75 9.57 10.55
CA GLU A 179 26.95 10.97 10.94
C GLU A 179 26.36 11.97 9.94
N ARG A 180 26.04 11.53 8.72
CA ARG A 180 25.36 12.36 7.71
C ARG A 180 23.88 12.53 8.00
N PHE A 181 23.30 11.71 8.87
CA PHE A 181 21.86 11.65 9.11
C PHE A 181 21.46 11.98 10.56
N CYS A 182 22.42 11.95 11.50
CA CYS A 182 22.15 12.14 12.93
C CYS A 182 23.29 12.89 13.64
N GLY A 183 23.00 13.39 14.84
CA GLY A 183 23.99 14.08 15.68
C GLY A 183 25.02 13.13 16.29
N ALA A 184 26.14 13.68 16.78
CA ALA A 184 27.27 12.89 17.28
C ALA A 184 26.91 11.88 18.38
N ALA A 185 26.03 12.25 19.32
CA ALA A 185 25.61 11.36 20.41
C ALA A 185 24.79 10.16 19.89
N GLU A 186 23.88 10.38 18.96
CA GLU A 186 23.07 9.33 18.33
C GLU A 186 23.93 8.43 17.43
N ALA A 187 24.86 9.02 16.66
CA ALA A 187 25.81 8.28 15.85
C ALA A 187 26.73 7.37 16.69
N ALA A 188 27.14 7.81 17.88
CA ALA A 188 27.92 6.98 18.80
C ALA A 188 27.09 5.80 19.30
N ALA A 189 25.86 6.02 19.75
CA ALA A 189 24.96 4.97 20.20
C ALA A 189 24.61 3.95 19.11
N LEU A 190 24.49 4.37 17.85
CA LEU A 190 24.23 3.48 16.71
C LEU A 190 25.44 2.61 16.31
N ARG A 191 26.64 2.93 16.80
CA ARG A 191 27.89 2.21 16.48
C ARG A 191 28.33 1.24 17.57
N GLU A 192 27.77 1.35 18.77
CA GLU A 192 27.96 0.39 19.87
C GLU A 192 27.21 -0.93 19.61
#